data_AF-A0A961R9F3-F1
#
_entry.id   AF-A0A961R9F3-F1
#
_cell.length_a   1.000
_cell.length_b   1.000
_cell.length_c   1.000
_cell.angle_alpha   90.00
_cell.angle_beta   90.00
_cell.angle_gamma   90.00
#
_symmetry.space_group_name_H-M   'P 1'
#
loop_
_entity.id
_entity.type
_entity.pdbx_description
1 polymer ?
#
loop_
_entity_poly.entity_id
_entity_poly.type
_entity_poly.pdbx_seq_one_letter_code
_entity_poly.pdbx_strand_id
1 'polypeptide(L)'
;MATSRRNFIAGAGAAVLTGLSGGAAHAQDVIREIIQSPRRGNWDTEFDARASQAGKVASTLPIFSPETVTYIERAIGQYQQIVAAGGWPVVPAQQKLKIGAYDPSVEQLRRRLMISGDLSQRAGISQAFDTYVDAAVKRFQARHGLPADGVMGKYTYAAMNVSAQVRLGQLETNLVRLRSMSGFLGDRYVMVNIPAAQIEAVENGRVVQRHTAIVGKVDRQTPILNSKINEVIINP
;
A
#
# COMPACT_ATOMS: atom_id res chain seq x y z
N MET A 1 17.93 35.93 44.11
CA MET A 1 17.41 35.44 45.41
C MET A 1 16.48 34.27 45.07
N ALA A 2 16.84 33.02 45.33
CA ALA A 2 16.71 32.31 46.62
C ALA A 2 15.24 32.00 46.98
N THR A 3 14.80 30.80 47.38
CA THR A 3 15.46 29.48 47.55
C THR A 3 14.39 28.37 47.63
N SER A 4 14.77 27.11 47.38
CA SER A 4 13.95 25.90 47.62
C SER A 4 13.79 25.54 49.11
N ARG A 5 12.70 24.83 49.48
CA ARG A 5 12.47 23.91 50.64
C ARG A 5 10.97 23.51 50.70
N ARG A 6 10.49 22.39 51.26
CA ARG A 6 11.07 21.05 51.58
C ARG A 6 9.90 20.11 52.01
N ASN A 7 10.07 18.82 51.76
CA ASN A 7 9.26 17.63 52.11
C ASN A 7 8.40 17.64 53.40
N PHE A 8 7.36 16.80 53.43
CA PHE A 8 6.96 16.05 54.63
C PHE A 8 6.61 14.58 54.30
N ILE A 9 6.69 13.68 55.30
CA ILE A 9 6.70 12.21 55.17
C ILE A 9 5.69 11.57 56.15
N ALA A 10 4.97 10.53 55.72
CA ALA A 10 4.42 9.44 56.56
C ALA A 10 4.00 8.25 55.65
N GLY A 11 4.08 6.97 56.02
CA GLY A 11 4.69 6.35 57.20
C GLY A 11 3.92 5.12 57.75
N ALA A 12 4.33 3.89 57.38
CA ALA A 12 4.06 2.58 58.02
C ALA A 12 4.79 1.49 57.17
N GLY A 13 5.44 0.43 57.65
CA GLY A 13 5.42 -0.25 58.97
C GLY A 13 4.49 -1.47 58.90
N ALA A 14 4.86 -2.73 59.17
CA ALA A 14 6.13 -3.37 59.58
C ALA A 14 6.24 -4.74 58.84
N ALA A 15 7.08 -5.76 59.12
CA ALA A 15 8.00 -6.08 60.23
C ALA A 15 9.14 -7.03 59.75
N VAL A 16 9.93 -7.60 60.67
CA VAL A 16 10.98 -8.61 60.42
C VAL A 16 10.88 -9.73 61.47
N LEU A 17 11.09 -10.99 61.06
CA LEU A 17 11.48 -12.09 61.95
C LEU A 17 12.60 -12.91 61.30
N THR A 18 13.67 -13.13 62.07
CA THR A 18 14.85 -13.92 61.68
C THR A 18 14.80 -15.33 62.27
N GLY A 19 15.24 -16.32 61.51
CA GLY A 19 15.46 -17.69 61.97
C GLY A 19 16.58 -18.36 61.17
N LEU A 20 17.61 -18.87 61.84
CA LEU A 20 18.80 -19.48 61.24
C LEU A 20 18.72 -21.01 61.29
N SER A 21 18.89 -21.69 60.14
CA SER A 21 19.44 -23.05 60.10
C SER A 21 19.82 -23.52 58.69
N GLY A 22 21.11 -23.77 58.47
CA GLY A 22 21.68 -24.83 57.61
C GLY A 22 21.27 -24.95 56.13
N GLY A 23 22.23 -24.71 55.22
CA GLY A 23 22.12 -25.14 53.82
C GLY A 23 22.99 -24.30 52.87
N ALA A 24 24.10 -24.86 52.39
CA ALA A 24 24.94 -24.23 51.38
C ALA A 24 24.65 -24.83 49.99
N ALA A 25 24.89 -24.03 48.93
CA ALA A 25 24.73 -24.37 47.50
C ALA A 25 23.25 -24.61 47.06
N HIS A 26 22.86 -24.50 45.79
CA HIS A 26 23.62 -24.47 44.53
C HIS A 26 23.12 -23.37 43.58
N ALA A 27 24.05 -22.62 42.96
CA ALA A 27 23.74 -21.63 41.92
C ALA A 27 24.41 -21.99 40.57
N GLN A 28 24.71 -23.27 40.33
CA GLN A 28 25.49 -23.73 39.17
C GLN A 28 24.73 -24.61 38.17
N ASP A 29 23.52 -25.06 38.48
CA ASP A 29 22.84 -26.10 37.68
C ASP A 29 22.03 -25.56 36.49
N VAL A 30 21.60 -24.29 36.52
CA VAL A 30 20.77 -23.65 35.47
C VAL A 30 21.43 -23.67 34.09
N ILE A 31 22.77 -23.56 34.04
CA ILE A 31 23.52 -23.57 32.77
C ILE A 31 23.63 -24.98 32.19
N ARG A 32 23.65 -26.03 33.03
CA ARG A 32 23.70 -27.44 32.57
C ARG A 32 22.36 -27.92 32.02
N GLU A 33 21.25 -27.48 32.59
CA GLU A 33 19.90 -27.81 32.14
C GLU A 33 19.64 -27.33 30.69
N ILE A 34 20.12 -26.13 30.35
CA ILE A 34 20.04 -25.57 28.99
C ILE A 34 20.88 -26.39 27.99
N ILE A 35 22.07 -26.85 28.39
CA ILE A 35 23.00 -27.59 27.52
C ILE A 35 22.54 -29.02 27.24
N GLN A 36 21.78 -29.65 28.14
CA GLN A 36 21.38 -31.06 28.04
C GLN A 36 19.97 -31.30 27.46
N SER A 37 19.25 -30.25 27.05
CA SER A 37 17.89 -30.34 26.49
C SER A 37 17.84 -31.12 25.16
N PRO A 38 17.31 -32.37 25.11
CA PRO A 38 17.41 -33.22 23.93
C PRO A 38 16.09 -33.20 23.14
N ARG A 39 15.84 -32.13 22.39
CA ARG A 39 14.76 -32.07 21.38
C ARG A 39 15.07 -31.04 20.28
N ARG A 40 15.58 -31.54 19.15
CA ARG A 40 15.47 -30.84 17.86
C ARG A 40 13.99 -30.86 17.44
N GLY A 41 13.43 -29.70 17.13
CA GLY A 41 12.09 -29.58 16.55
C GLY A 41 11.31 -28.40 17.10
N ASN A 42 11.49 -27.21 16.49
CA ASN A 42 10.48 -26.16 16.26
C ASN A 42 11.09 -24.86 15.66
N TRP A 43 11.99 -24.98 14.66
CA TRP A 43 12.46 -23.79 13.93
C TRP A 43 11.37 -23.15 13.05
N ASP A 44 10.32 -23.91 12.70
CA ASP A 44 9.22 -23.43 11.87
C ASP A 44 8.29 -22.45 12.62
N THR A 45 8.03 -22.69 13.91
CA THR A 45 7.03 -21.88 14.67
C THR A 45 7.48 -20.46 15.01
N GLU A 46 8.78 -20.18 15.07
CA GLU A 46 9.27 -18.82 15.41
C GLU A 46 9.37 -17.91 14.18
N PHE A 47 9.45 -18.48 12.96
CA PHE A 47 9.28 -17.72 11.72
C PHE A 47 7.81 -17.35 11.48
N ASP A 48 6.87 -18.28 11.69
CA ASP A 48 5.43 -18.01 11.54
C ASP A 48 4.92 -16.94 12.52
N ALA A 49 5.44 -16.92 13.76
CA ALA A 49 5.07 -15.93 14.76
C ALA A 49 5.42 -14.47 14.39
N ARG A 50 6.40 -14.25 13.50
CA ARG A 50 6.71 -12.92 12.94
C ARG A 50 6.07 -12.69 11.57
N ALA A 51 5.78 -13.74 10.79
CA ALA A 51 5.04 -13.63 9.53
C ALA A 51 3.63 -13.03 9.74
N SER A 52 3.00 -13.26 10.90
CA SER A 52 1.70 -12.66 11.26
C SER A 52 1.71 -11.13 11.46
N GLN A 53 2.89 -10.48 11.43
CA GLN A 53 3.03 -9.01 11.34
C GLN A 53 3.69 -8.54 10.03
N ALA A 54 3.68 -9.36 8.96
CA ALA A 54 3.85 -8.84 7.61
C ALA A 54 2.73 -7.82 7.34
N GLY A 55 3.08 -6.54 7.36
CA GLY A 55 2.13 -5.43 7.44
C GLY A 55 1.04 -5.53 6.38
N LYS A 56 -0.23 -5.62 6.84
CA LYS A 56 -1.45 -5.90 6.04
C LYS A 56 -1.28 -5.50 4.58
N VAL A 57 -0.97 -6.48 3.72
CA VAL A 57 -0.87 -6.25 2.29
C VAL A 57 -2.22 -5.74 1.81
N ALA A 58 -2.30 -4.47 1.40
CA ALA A 58 -3.57 -3.76 1.17
C ALA A 58 -4.49 -4.43 0.13
N SER A 59 -3.94 -5.35 -0.67
CA SER A 59 -4.67 -6.35 -1.44
C SER A 59 -3.76 -7.56 -1.61
N THR A 60 -4.27 -8.77 -1.34
CA THR A 60 -3.58 -10.04 -1.60
C THR A 60 -3.55 -10.41 -3.07
N LEU A 61 -4.29 -9.68 -3.93
CA LEU A 61 -4.21 -9.84 -5.38
C LEU A 61 -2.94 -9.18 -5.90
N PRO A 62 -2.15 -9.87 -6.74
CA PRO A 62 -0.97 -9.28 -7.38
C PRO A 62 -1.37 -8.26 -8.44
N ILE A 63 -0.49 -7.28 -8.67
CA ILE A 63 -0.65 -6.23 -9.69
C ILE A 63 -0.59 -6.82 -11.10
N PHE A 64 0.15 -7.93 -11.25
CA PHE A 64 0.22 -8.69 -12.49
C PHE A 64 -0.07 -10.16 -12.23
N SER A 65 -0.99 -10.72 -13.01
CA SER A 65 -1.44 -12.10 -12.98
C SER A 65 -1.94 -12.50 -14.37
N PRO A 66 -2.17 -13.80 -14.66
CA PRO A 66 -2.83 -14.22 -15.90
C PRO A 66 -4.18 -13.50 -16.15
N GLU A 67 -4.96 -13.28 -15.08
CA GLU A 67 -6.26 -12.60 -15.13
C GLU A 67 -6.15 -11.09 -15.41
N THR A 68 -4.98 -10.48 -15.20
CA THR A 68 -4.74 -9.05 -15.44
C THR A 68 -5.00 -8.67 -16.90
N VAL A 69 -4.70 -9.57 -17.85
CA VAL A 69 -5.01 -9.38 -19.27
C VAL A 69 -6.53 -9.21 -19.47
N THR A 70 -7.34 -10.10 -18.90
CA THR A 70 -8.81 -10.06 -18.97
C THR A 70 -9.39 -8.81 -18.30
N TYR A 71 -8.81 -8.35 -17.18
CA TYR A 71 -9.26 -7.12 -16.53
C TYR A 71 -8.96 -5.87 -17.39
N ILE A 72 -7.82 -5.82 -18.08
CA ILE A 72 -7.49 -4.73 -19.00
C ILE A 72 -8.36 -4.76 -20.26
N GLU A 73 -8.67 -5.92 -20.82
CA GLU A 73 -9.60 -6.05 -21.95
C GLU A 73 -11.01 -5.52 -21.60
N ARG A 74 -11.52 -5.83 -20.40
CA ARG A 74 -12.79 -5.26 -19.90
C ARG A 74 -12.70 -3.75 -19.71
N ALA A 75 -11.58 -3.24 -19.19
CA ALA A 75 -11.35 -1.79 -19.04
C ALA A 75 -11.28 -1.08 -20.40
N ILE A 76 -10.67 -1.68 -21.42
CA ILE A 76 -10.66 -1.17 -22.79
C ILE A 76 -12.09 -1.05 -23.33
N GLY A 77 -12.93 -2.08 -23.18
CA GLY A 77 -14.34 -2.01 -23.60
C GLY A 77 -15.13 -0.89 -22.91
N GLN A 78 -14.91 -0.69 -21.59
CA GLN A 78 -15.50 0.43 -20.85
C GLN A 78 -15.02 1.80 -21.37
N TYR A 79 -13.73 1.93 -21.66
CA TYR A 79 -13.15 3.19 -22.13
C TYR A 79 -13.54 3.49 -23.58
N GLN A 80 -13.72 2.46 -24.43
CA GLN A 80 -14.29 2.61 -25.77
C GLN A 80 -15.73 3.14 -25.71
N GLN A 81 -16.57 2.65 -24.79
CA GLN A 81 -17.92 3.19 -24.57
C GLN A 81 -17.88 4.66 -24.11
N ILE A 82 -16.98 5.01 -23.18
CA ILE A 82 -16.79 6.40 -22.74
C ILE A 82 -16.36 7.30 -23.90
N VAL A 83 -15.39 6.86 -24.71
CA VAL A 83 -14.91 7.61 -25.89
C VAL A 83 -16.02 7.79 -26.93
N ALA A 84 -16.80 6.74 -27.21
CA ALA A 84 -17.95 6.80 -28.13
C ALA A 84 -19.06 7.75 -27.63
N ALA A 85 -19.23 7.88 -26.31
CA ALA A 85 -20.14 8.84 -25.69
C ALA A 85 -19.61 10.30 -25.65
N GLY A 86 -18.48 10.59 -26.33
CA GLY A 86 -17.85 11.92 -26.35
C GLY A 86 -16.76 12.14 -25.30
N GLY A 87 -16.41 11.12 -24.51
CA GLY A 87 -15.40 11.17 -23.47
C GLY A 87 -15.95 11.66 -22.12
N TRP A 88 -15.13 12.42 -21.39
CA TRP A 88 -15.51 13.03 -20.11
C TRP A 88 -15.19 14.53 -20.10
N PRO A 89 -15.92 15.35 -19.34
CA PRO A 89 -15.68 16.79 -19.30
C PRO A 89 -14.32 17.11 -18.67
N VAL A 90 -13.67 18.14 -19.20
CA VAL A 90 -12.50 18.77 -18.57
C VAL A 90 -12.97 19.48 -17.30
N VAL A 91 -12.34 19.19 -16.17
CA VAL A 91 -12.64 19.89 -14.91
C VAL A 91 -11.82 21.18 -14.87
N PRO A 92 -12.46 22.36 -14.78
CA PRO A 92 -11.75 23.63 -14.75
C PRO A 92 -10.83 23.74 -13.52
N ALA A 93 -9.61 24.24 -13.73
CA ALA A 93 -8.51 24.21 -12.76
C ALA A 93 -8.12 25.59 -12.21
N GLN A 94 -9.07 26.51 -12.08
CA GLN A 94 -8.84 27.90 -11.64
C GLN A 94 -8.43 28.01 -10.17
N GLN A 95 -8.94 27.13 -9.31
CA GLN A 95 -8.71 27.20 -7.87
C GLN A 95 -8.61 25.81 -7.23
N LYS A 96 -8.08 25.75 -6.00
CA LYS A 96 -8.02 24.50 -5.23
C LYS A 96 -9.37 24.21 -4.59
N LEU A 97 -10.06 23.18 -5.06
CA LEU A 97 -11.28 22.67 -4.43
C LEU A 97 -10.93 21.69 -3.29
N LYS A 98 -11.75 21.69 -2.25
CA LYS A 98 -11.70 20.77 -1.09
C LYS A 98 -13.07 20.73 -0.42
N ILE A 99 -13.27 19.81 0.54
CA ILE A 99 -14.50 19.71 1.31
C ILE A 99 -14.98 21.07 1.87
N GLY A 100 -16.27 21.36 1.70
CA GLY A 100 -16.90 22.62 2.10
C GLY A 100 -16.81 23.74 1.06
N ALA A 101 -16.09 23.58 -0.06
CA ALA A 101 -16.11 24.54 -1.15
C ALA A 101 -17.45 24.51 -1.90
N TYR A 102 -17.87 25.67 -2.42
CA TYR A 102 -19.00 25.80 -3.33
C TYR A 102 -18.52 26.54 -4.58
N ASP A 103 -18.57 25.89 -5.74
CA ASP A 103 -18.08 26.46 -6.99
C ASP A 103 -18.70 25.78 -8.23
N PRO A 104 -18.99 26.52 -9.31
CA PRO A 104 -19.50 25.94 -10.56
C PRO A 104 -18.66 24.77 -11.09
N SER A 105 -17.33 24.79 -10.96
CA SER A 105 -16.42 23.71 -11.43
C SER A 105 -16.67 22.36 -10.75
N VAL A 106 -17.33 22.34 -9.58
CA VAL A 106 -17.70 21.09 -8.88
C VAL A 106 -18.76 20.31 -9.67
N GLU A 107 -19.59 20.96 -10.48
CA GLU A 107 -20.52 20.25 -11.36
C GLU A 107 -19.77 19.44 -12.44
N GLN A 108 -18.78 20.04 -13.12
CA GLN A 108 -17.95 19.30 -14.08
C GLN A 108 -17.15 18.20 -13.36
N LEU A 109 -16.65 18.46 -12.15
CA LEU A 109 -15.96 17.46 -11.32
C LEU A 109 -16.86 16.26 -11.01
N ARG A 110 -18.11 16.48 -10.59
CA ARG A 110 -19.08 15.40 -10.34
C ARG A 110 -19.34 14.57 -11.59
N ARG A 111 -19.66 15.23 -12.72
CA ARG A 111 -19.86 14.56 -14.02
C ARG A 111 -18.63 13.74 -14.41
N ARG A 112 -17.43 14.29 -14.24
CA ARG A 112 -16.14 13.62 -14.51
C ARG A 112 -15.92 12.36 -13.66
N LEU A 113 -16.20 12.44 -12.36
CA LEU A 113 -16.04 11.34 -11.40
C LEU A 113 -17.14 10.28 -11.54
N MET A 114 -18.34 10.66 -11.97
CA MET A 114 -19.43 9.73 -12.29
C MET A 114 -19.11 8.90 -13.53
N ILE A 115 -18.49 9.49 -14.55
CA ILE A 115 -18.09 8.78 -15.78
C ILE A 115 -16.93 7.79 -15.51
N SER A 116 -15.98 8.10 -14.60
CA SER A 116 -14.95 7.13 -14.18
C SER A 116 -15.41 6.14 -13.10
N GLY A 117 -16.65 6.26 -12.59
CA GLY A 117 -17.19 5.39 -11.56
C GLY A 117 -16.66 5.65 -10.13
N ASP A 118 -15.91 6.74 -9.92
CA ASP A 118 -15.40 7.11 -8.59
C ASP A 118 -16.50 7.74 -7.70
N LEU A 119 -17.54 8.32 -8.32
CA LEU A 119 -18.75 8.88 -7.71
C LEU A 119 -20.01 8.17 -8.21
N SER A 120 -20.96 7.86 -7.33
CA SER A 120 -22.24 7.26 -7.74
C SER A 120 -23.15 8.30 -8.42
N GLN A 121 -23.83 7.90 -9.50
CA GLN A 121 -24.88 8.71 -10.15
C GLN A 121 -25.96 9.18 -9.16
N ARG A 122 -26.23 8.40 -8.10
CA ARG A 122 -27.20 8.74 -7.04
C ARG A 122 -26.78 9.94 -6.17
N ALA A 123 -25.52 10.37 -6.20
CA ALA A 123 -25.04 11.54 -5.46
C ALA A 123 -25.50 12.88 -6.06
N GLY A 124 -26.07 12.85 -7.28
CA GLY A 124 -26.63 14.03 -7.94
C GLY A 124 -25.58 15.06 -8.38
N ILE A 125 -26.05 16.01 -9.20
CA ILE A 125 -25.26 17.15 -9.65
C ILE A 125 -25.49 18.32 -8.69
N SER A 126 -24.41 18.95 -8.24
CA SER A 126 -24.40 20.09 -7.32
C SER A 126 -23.06 20.82 -7.41
N GLN A 127 -23.07 22.12 -7.11
CA GLN A 127 -21.88 22.96 -7.02
C GLN A 127 -21.15 22.84 -5.66
N ALA A 128 -21.72 22.10 -4.70
CA ALA A 128 -21.11 21.85 -3.39
C ALA A 128 -20.12 20.68 -3.43
N PHE A 129 -18.90 20.91 -2.93
CA PHE A 129 -17.89 19.89 -2.68
C PHE A 129 -18.16 19.26 -1.30
N ASP A 130 -19.03 18.25 -1.29
CA ASP A 130 -19.47 17.54 -0.10
C ASP A 130 -18.58 16.32 0.23
N THR A 131 -19.00 15.53 1.22
CA THR A 131 -18.35 14.28 1.63
C THR A 131 -18.37 13.19 0.55
N TYR A 132 -19.33 13.20 -0.39
CA TYR A 132 -19.36 12.24 -1.49
C TYR A 132 -18.31 12.59 -2.55
N VAL A 133 -18.15 13.87 -2.86
CA VAL A 133 -17.09 14.37 -3.77
C VAL A 133 -15.72 14.18 -3.14
N ASP A 134 -15.53 14.50 -1.85
CA ASP A 134 -14.26 14.23 -1.14
C ASP A 134 -13.86 12.75 -1.19
N ALA A 135 -14.77 11.83 -0.88
CA ALA A 135 -14.51 10.40 -0.97
C ALA A 135 -14.20 9.93 -2.40
N ALA A 136 -14.88 10.50 -3.41
CA ALA A 136 -14.62 10.19 -4.82
C ALA A 136 -13.27 10.72 -5.30
N VAL A 137 -12.89 11.95 -4.92
CA VAL A 137 -11.57 12.52 -5.21
C VAL A 137 -10.46 11.70 -4.54
N LYS A 138 -10.66 11.23 -3.30
CA LYS A 138 -9.69 10.35 -2.62
C LYS A 138 -9.51 9.00 -3.33
N ARG A 139 -10.60 8.38 -3.82
CA ARG A 139 -10.52 7.18 -4.68
C ARG A 139 -9.74 7.46 -5.97
N PHE A 140 -10.07 8.58 -6.63
CA PHE A 140 -9.39 9.03 -7.85
C PHE A 140 -7.89 9.28 -7.61
N GLN A 141 -7.50 9.95 -6.52
CA GLN A 141 -6.11 10.19 -6.17
C GLN A 141 -5.37 8.86 -5.92
N ALA A 142 -5.94 7.98 -5.09
CA ALA A 142 -5.33 6.68 -4.77
C ALA A 142 -5.10 5.81 -6.02
N ARG A 143 -6.09 5.67 -6.92
CA ARG A 143 -5.96 4.89 -8.16
C ARG A 143 -4.99 5.51 -9.19
N HIS A 144 -4.61 6.77 -9.01
CA HIS A 144 -3.63 7.47 -9.84
C HIS A 144 -2.26 7.64 -9.17
N GLY A 145 -2.03 7.01 -8.01
CA GLY A 145 -0.75 7.10 -7.29
C GLY A 145 -0.48 8.48 -6.67
N LEU A 146 -1.51 9.29 -6.48
CA LEU A 146 -1.44 10.60 -5.83
C LEU A 146 -1.78 10.48 -4.33
N PRO A 147 -1.29 11.40 -3.48
CA PRO A 147 -1.74 11.50 -2.10
C PRO A 147 -3.28 11.66 -2.03
N ALA A 148 -3.94 10.78 -1.27
CA ALA A 148 -5.39 10.74 -1.13
C ALA A 148 -5.91 11.75 -0.09
N ASP A 149 -5.57 13.03 -0.28
CA ASP A 149 -5.91 14.13 0.65
C ASP A 149 -7.32 14.72 0.43
N GLY A 150 -7.98 14.42 -0.70
CA GLY A 150 -9.28 14.98 -1.09
C GLY A 150 -9.21 16.39 -1.70
N VAL A 151 -8.01 16.94 -1.89
CA VAL A 151 -7.80 18.29 -2.41
C VAL A 151 -7.53 18.24 -3.92
N MET A 152 -8.28 19.02 -4.68
CA MET A 152 -8.02 19.24 -6.11
C MET A 152 -6.81 20.15 -6.29
N GLY A 153 -5.61 19.56 -6.26
CA GLY A 153 -4.35 20.23 -6.53
C GLY A 153 -3.92 20.17 -8.00
N LYS A 154 -2.84 20.88 -8.36
CA LYS A 154 -2.26 20.92 -9.71
C LYS A 154 -2.09 19.52 -10.33
N TYR A 155 -1.56 18.57 -9.57
CA TYR A 155 -1.32 17.20 -10.02
C TYR A 155 -2.62 16.40 -10.20
N THR A 156 -3.62 16.62 -9.33
CA THR A 156 -4.95 15.99 -9.44
C THR A 156 -5.68 16.47 -10.69
N TYR A 157 -5.69 17.78 -10.94
CA TYR A 157 -6.23 18.35 -12.19
C TYR A 157 -5.50 17.82 -13.43
N ALA A 158 -4.16 17.81 -13.42
CA ALA A 158 -3.38 17.29 -14.54
C ALA A 158 -3.67 15.81 -14.83
N ALA A 159 -3.81 14.97 -13.80
CA ALA A 159 -4.15 13.55 -13.96
C ALA A 159 -5.59 13.31 -14.45
N MET A 160 -6.54 14.14 -13.98
CA MET A 160 -7.98 14.04 -14.24
C MET A 160 -8.37 14.52 -15.64
N ASN A 161 -7.70 15.55 -16.13
CA ASN A 161 -7.95 16.20 -17.43
C ASN A 161 -7.20 15.54 -18.60
N VAL A 162 -6.49 14.43 -18.38
CA VAL A 162 -6.10 13.53 -19.47
C VAL A 162 -7.36 12.98 -20.13
N SER A 163 -7.49 13.11 -21.46
CA SER A 163 -8.69 12.71 -22.19
C SER A 163 -8.93 11.19 -22.17
N ALA A 164 -10.19 10.78 -22.35
CA ALA A 164 -10.56 9.37 -22.41
C ALA A 164 -9.84 8.63 -23.54
N GLN A 165 -9.63 9.31 -24.67
CA GLN A 165 -8.91 8.80 -25.85
C GLN A 165 -7.44 8.52 -25.53
N VAL A 166 -6.75 9.42 -24.83
CA VAL A 166 -5.35 9.20 -24.42
C VAL A 166 -5.26 8.05 -23.41
N ARG A 167 -6.22 7.92 -22.49
CA ARG A 167 -6.26 6.78 -21.56
C ARG A 167 -6.58 5.46 -22.24
N LEU A 168 -7.45 5.45 -23.25
CA LEU A 168 -7.75 4.27 -24.05
C LEU A 168 -6.49 3.76 -24.78
N GLY A 169 -5.78 4.64 -25.50
CA GLY A 169 -4.52 4.28 -26.15
C GLY A 169 -3.42 3.82 -25.17
N GLN A 170 -3.41 4.36 -23.94
CA GLN A 170 -2.56 3.83 -22.85
C GLN A 170 -2.96 2.41 -22.43
N LEU A 171 -4.25 2.09 -22.32
CA LEU A 171 -4.71 0.74 -21.99
C LEU A 171 -4.38 -0.26 -23.11
N GLU A 172 -4.63 0.11 -24.37
CA GLU A 172 -4.34 -0.72 -25.55
C GLU A 172 -2.83 -1.00 -25.68
N THR A 173 -1.99 0.02 -25.49
CA THR A 173 -0.52 -0.14 -25.47
C THR A 173 -0.06 -1.06 -24.33
N ASN A 174 -0.63 -0.89 -23.13
CA ASN A 174 -0.29 -1.76 -22.00
C ASN A 174 -0.80 -3.19 -22.19
N LEU A 175 -1.94 -3.42 -22.86
CA LEU A 175 -2.43 -4.77 -23.18
C LEU A 175 -1.41 -5.55 -24.00
N VAL A 176 -0.79 -4.94 -25.01
CA VAL A 176 0.27 -5.58 -25.82
C VAL A 176 1.46 -5.97 -24.92
N ARG A 177 1.90 -5.06 -24.05
CA ARG A 177 3.00 -5.31 -23.09
C ARG A 177 2.67 -6.41 -22.09
N LEU A 178 1.44 -6.45 -21.58
CA LEU A 178 0.99 -7.46 -20.62
C LEU A 178 0.89 -8.83 -21.30
N ARG A 179 0.38 -8.90 -22.53
CA ARG A 179 0.33 -10.14 -23.32
C ARG A 179 1.72 -10.72 -23.58
N SER A 180 2.74 -9.89 -23.88
CA SER A 180 4.13 -10.38 -24.03
C SER A 180 4.78 -10.82 -22.71
N MET A 181 4.20 -10.45 -21.56
CA MET A 181 4.65 -10.87 -20.22
C MET A 181 3.82 -12.03 -19.63
N SER A 182 2.62 -12.32 -20.17
CA SER A 182 1.62 -13.23 -19.59
C SER A 182 1.88 -14.73 -19.76
N GLY A 183 3.14 -15.14 -19.83
CA GLY A 183 3.53 -16.54 -19.75
C GLY A 183 3.31 -17.12 -18.36
N PHE A 184 3.51 -18.44 -18.20
CA PHE A 184 3.51 -19.07 -16.89
C PHE A 184 4.68 -18.55 -16.05
N LEU A 185 4.38 -17.79 -14.99
CA LEU A 185 5.37 -17.20 -14.09
C LEU A 185 5.89 -18.18 -13.02
N GLY A 186 5.34 -19.40 -12.96
CA GLY A 186 5.52 -20.32 -11.84
C GLY A 186 4.57 -20.00 -10.68
N ASP A 187 4.44 -20.96 -9.76
CA ASP A 187 3.61 -20.79 -8.56
C ASP A 187 4.20 -19.77 -7.58
N ARG A 188 5.51 -19.47 -7.69
CA ARG A 188 6.22 -18.48 -6.88
C ARG A 188 7.14 -17.60 -7.72
N TYR A 189 6.93 -16.29 -7.67
CA TYR A 189 7.72 -15.31 -8.43
C TYR A 189 7.87 -13.97 -7.70
N VAL A 190 8.83 -13.15 -8.16
CA VAL A 190 8.99 -11.76 -7.73
C VAL A 190 8.69 -10.86 -8.91
N MET A 191 7.72 -9.97 -8.76
CA MET A 191 7.32 -9.00 -9.77
C MET A 191 7.80 -7.60 -9.36
N VAL A 192 8.41 -6.86 -10.30
CA VAL A 192 8.91 -5.50 -10.05
C VAL A 192 8.22 -4.51 -11.00
N ASN A 193 7.36 -3.67 -10.45
CA ASN A 193 6.70 -2.60 -11.19
C ASN A 193 7.57 -1.33 -11.12
N ILE A 194 8.53 -1.21 -12.05
CA ILE A 194 9.51 -0.12 -12.08
C ILE A 194 8.85 1.28 -12.02
N PRO A 195 7.83 1.62 -12.87
CA PRO A 195 7.16 2.93 -12.79
C PRO A 195 6.44 3.23 -11.46
N ALA A 196 5.99 2.19 -10.75
CA ALA A 196 5.32 2.34 -9.45
C ALA A 196 6.29 2.22 -8.25
N ALA A 197 7.58 1.93 -8.50
CA ALA A 197 8.57 1.63 -7.47
C ALA A 197 8.07 0.59 -6.44
N GLN A 198 7.46 -0.49 -6.91
CA GLN A 198 6.90 -1.56 -6.07
C GLN A 198 7.44 -2.94 -6.45
N ILE A 199 7.72 -3.76 -5.44
CA ILE A 199 8.10 -5.17 -5.55
C ILE A 199 7.02 -6.01 -4.87
N GLU A 200 6.60 -7.08 -5.53
CA GLU A 200 5.66 -8.07 -4.98
C GLU A 200 6.31 -9.46 -5.03
N ALA A 201 6.37 -10.15 -3.89
CA ALA A 201 6.59 -11.57 -3.86
C ALA A 201 5.21 -12.26 -3.91
N VAL A 202 4.99 -13.09 -4.92
CA VAL A 202 3.73 -13.80 -5.17
C VAL A 202 3.96 -15.29 -4.99
N GLU A 203 3.03 -15.95 -4.30
CA GLU A 203 3.03 -17.38 -4.08
C GLU A 203 1.59 -17.92 -4.17
N ASN A 204 1.38 -19.00 -4.94
CA ASN A 204 0.07 -19.60 -5.20
C ASN A 204 -1.00 -18.58 -5.64
N GLY A 205 -0.60 -17.64 -6.52
CA GLY A 205 -1.46 -16.56 -7.02
C GLY A 205 -1.77 -15.43 -6.03
N ARG A 206 -1.11 -15.39 -4.85
CA ARG A 206 -1.35 -14.38 -3.80
C ARG A 206 -0.07 -13.63 -3.44
N VAL A 207 -0.18 -12.32 -3.20
CA VAL A 207 0.94 -11.51 -2.72
C VAL A 207 1.22 -11.87 -1.26
N VAL A 208 2.37 -12.49 -1.01
CA VAL A 208 2.85 -12.82 0.35
C VAL A 208 3.69 -11.70 0.97
N GLN A 209 4.37 -10.90 0.14
CA GLN A 209 5.08 -9.70 0.59
C GLN A 209 5.01 -8.59 -0.46
N ARG A 210 4.94 -7.33 -0.01
CA ARG A 210 5.02 -6.14 -0.87
C ARG A 210 5.98 -5.13 -0.26
N HIS A 211 6.92 -4.64 -1.07
CA HIS A 211 7.97 -3.71 -0.66
C HIS A 211 8.04 -2.50 -1.60
N THR A 212 8.50 -1.35 -1.10
CA THR A 212 8.85 -0.19 -1.93
C THR A 212 10.26 -0.36 -2.45
N ALA A 213 10.44 -0.19 -3.76
CA ALA A 213 11.74 -0.21 -4.42
C ALA A 213 12.38 1.18 -4.50
N ILE A 214 13.69 1.19 -4.69
CA ILE A 214 14.40 2.35 -5.26
C ILE A 214 14.80 1.92 -6.69
N VAL A 215 14.39 2.72 -7.68
CA VAL A 215 14.62 2.43 -9.10
C VAL A 215 15.64 3.40 -9.69
N GLY A 216 16.21 3.01 -10.84
CA GLY A 216 17.17 3.84 -11.58
C GLY A 216 16.60 5.19 -12.01
N LYS A 217 17.47 6.20 -12.10
CA LYS A 217 17.12 7.54 -12.60
C LYS A 217 16.88 7.50 -14.12
N VAL A 218 16.36 8.59 -14.69
CA VAL A 218 16.06 8.71 -16.13
C VAL A 218 17.31 8.48 -17.01
N ASP A 219 18.48 8.94 -16.54
CA ASP A 219 19.81 8.80 -17.15
C ASP A 219 20.49 7.45 -16.89
N ARG A 220 20.02 6.68 -15.88
CA ARG A 220 20.51 5.34 -15.54
C ARG A 220 19.34 4.47 -15.09
N GLN A 221 18.55 4.00 -16.06
CA GLN A 221 17.31 3.27 -15.82
C GLN A 221 17.58 1.83 -15.35
N THR A 222 16.69 1.29 -14.52
CA THR A 222 16.69 -0.14 -14.19
C THR A 222 16.33 -0.95 -15.46
N PRO A 223 17.14 -1.93 -15.89
CA PRO A 223 16.86 -2.70 -17.10
C PRO A 223 15.62 -3.59 -16.92
N ILE A 224 14.86 -3.77 -18.01
CA ILE A 224 13.76 -4.73 -18.08
C ILE A 224 14.36 -6.11 -18.34
N LEU A 225 14.07 -7.08 -17.45
CA LEU A 225 14.58 -8.44 -17.54
C LEU A 225 13.59 -9.47 -17.00
N ASN A 226 13.73 -10.71 -17.43
CA ASN A 226 13.11 -11.90 -16.83
C ASN A 226 14.25 -12.87 -16.50
N SER A 227 14.38 -13.28 -15.24
CA SER A 227 15.48 -14.13 -14.76
C SER A 227 15.08 -14.85 -13.48
N LYS A 228 15.88 -15.85 -13.09
CA LYS A 228 15.74 -16.59 -11.82
C LYS A 228 16.67 -16.02 -10.76
N ILE A 229 16.19 -15.96 -9.52
CA ILE A 229 17.04 -15.68 -8.35
C ILE A 229 17.71 -17.00 -7.98
N ASN A 230 19.02 -17.09 -8.22
CA ASN A 230 19.79 -18.33 -8.00
C ASN A 230 20.52 -18.33 -6.65
N GLU A 231 20.76 -17.16 -6.06
CA GLU A 231 21.55 -16.96 -4.84
C GLU A 231 20.98 -15.78 -4.03
N VAL A 232 21.12 -15.84 -2.71
CA VAL A 232 20.83 -14.74 -1.78
C VAL A 232 22.01 -14.62 -0.82
N ILE A 233 22.81 -13.56 -0.98
CA ILE A 233 23.97 -13.27 -0.14
C ILE A 233 23.49 -12.47 1.08
N ILE A 234 23.77 -12.99 2.29
CA ILE A 234 23.48 -12.31 3.56
C ILE A 234 24.77 -11.64 4.03
N ASN A 235 24.71 -10.32 4.26
CA ASN A 235 25.88 -9.45 4.49
C ASN A 235 26.86 -9.45 3.29
N PRO A 236 26.43 -8.94 2.12
CA PRO A 236 27.26 -8.81 0.92
C PRO A 236 28.34 -7.72 1.04
#